data_AF-A0A9E0T906-F1
#
_entry.id   AF-A0A9E0T906-F1
#
_cell.length_a   1.000
_cell.length_b   1.000
_cell.length_c   1.000
_cell.angle_alpha   90.00
_cell.angle_beta   90.00
_cell.angle_gamma   90.00
#
_symmetry.space_group_name_H-M   'P 1'
#
loop_
_entity.id
_entity.type
_entity.pdbx_description
1 polymer ?
#
loop_
_entity_poly.entity_id
_entity_poly.type
_entity_poly.pdbx_seq_one_letter_code
_entity_poly.pdbx_strand_id
1 'polypeptide(L)'
;YRRTPFLQIGADIYCDTALICDVLEHLQPEPSLYPPHLKGVARVFAQWADGTLFAAAMAYNLQPRAAEALFANYPAGAAQAFSADRRAMGMAHPNPQDATAAYRSYLRRIANMVEEHDFLFGAEPCVADFAAYHPLWFTRHCVPMMADILNATPAVLEWMDRLAALGQGRAEKFSAQDAITVAAGAVPQPLPPQVFQDEHGIALGSRVRIAAESFGTEPTEGLLLAATRMHYTLARSDARAGDLHVHFPRIGYVLRAAD
;
A
#
# COMPACT_ATOMS: atom_id res chain seq x y z
N TYR A 1 -6.78 11.49 -4.58
CA TYR A 1 -5.81 10.43 -4.20
C TYR A 1 -4.54 10.57 -5.01
N ARG A 2 -3.36 10.71 -4.37
CA ARG A 2 -2.06 10.81 -5.06
C ARG A 2 -0.98 9.86 -4.54
N ARG A 3 -1.38 8.91 -3.69
CA ARG A 3 -0.50 7.80 -3.28
C ARG A 3 -0.35 6.82 -4.45
N THR A 4 0.70 6.03 -4.38
CA THR A 4 1.00 4.95 -5.33
C THR A 4 1.37 3.68 -4.58
N PRO A 5 1.02 2.50 -5.09
CA PRO A 5 0.28 2.24 -6.34
C PRO A 5 -1.25 2.39 -6.20
N PHE A 6 -1.95 2.32 -7.34
CA PHE A 6 -3.38 2.02 -7.46
C PHE A 6 -3.56 0.99 -8.59
N LEU A 7 -4.64 0.22 -8.56
CA LEU A 7 -5.00 -0.73 -9.64
C LEU A 7 -6.14 -0.15 -10.47
N GLN A 8 -6.03 -0.23 -11.80
CA GLN A 8 -7.09 0.12 -12.73
C GLN A 8 -7.58 -1.15 -13.45
N ILE A 9 -8.90 -1.35 -13.47
CA ILE A 9 -9.57 -2.36 -14.30
C ILE A 9 -10.69 -1.66 -15.07
N GLY A 10 -10.46 -1.37 -16.35
CA GLY A 10 -11.39 -0.54 -17.13
C GLY A 10 -11.56 0.85 -16.50
N ALA A 11 -12.76 1.12 -16.00
CA ALA A 11 -13.16 2.38 -15.35
C ALA A 11 -13.26 2.27 -13.80
N ASP A 12 -12.85 1.13 -13.23
CA ASP A 12 -12.79 0.92 -11.77
C ASP A 12 -11.35 1.13 -11.27
N ILE A 13 -11.18 2.06 -10.33
CA ILE A 13 -9.90 2.50 -9.77
C ILE A 13 -9.82 2.09 -8.30
N TYR A 14 -8.99 1.10 -7.98
CA TYR A 14 -8.80 0.58 -6.63
C TYR A 14 -7.57 1.21 -5.98
N CYS A 15 -7.83 2.06 -5.00
CA CYS A 15 -6.80 2.74 -4.23
C CYS A 15 -6.37 1.89 -3.02
N ASP A 16 -5.10 1.98 -2.65
CA ASP A 16 -4.46 1.28 -1.52
C ASP A 16 -4.13 -0.20 -1.77
N THR A 17 -2.90 -0.60 -1.41
CA THR A 17 -2.42 -1.98 -1.60
C THR A 17 -3.24 -3.00 -0.84
N ALA A 18 -3.81 -2.64 0.32
CA ALA A 18 -4.67 -3.55 1.07
C ALA A 18 -5.92 -3.94 0.27
N LEU A 19 -6.54 -2.97 -0.42
CA LEU A 19 -7.69 -3.22 -1.29
C LEU A 19 -7.26 -3.89 -2.60
N ILE A 20 -6.11 -3.51 -3.17
CA ILE A 20 -5.57 -4.18 -4.36
C ILE A 20 -5.38 -5.68 -4.09
N CYS A 21 -4.82 -6.06 -2.94
CA CYS A 21 -4.69 -7.47 -2.55
C CYS A 21 -6.05 -8.18 -2.45
N ASP A 22 -7.07 -7.53 -1.88
CA ASP A 22 -8.43 -8.10 -1.82
C ASP A 22 -9.04 -8.28 -3.22
N VAL A 23 -8.79 -7.35 -4.15
CA VAL A 23 -9.25 -7.45 -5.55
C VAL A 23 -8.52 -8.56 -6.28
N LEU A 24 -7.19 -8.66 -6.15
CA LEU A 24 -6.40 -9.71 -6.78
C LEU A 24 -6.78 -11.10 -6.26
N GLU A 25 -6.99 -11.24 -4.94
CA GLU A 25 -7.51 -12.47 -4.33
C GLU A 25 -8.88 -12.87 -4.92
N HIS A 26 -9.76 -11.89 -5.18
CA HIS A 26 -11.07 -12.20 -5.76
C HIS A 26 -10.97 -12.63 -7.23
N LEU A 27 -10.08 -11.99 -8.01
CA LEU A 27 -9.85 -12.32 -9.42
C LEU A 27 -9.16 -13.67 -9.59
N GLN A 28 -8.22 -13.99 -8.71
CA GLN A 28 -7.48 -15.25 -8.71
C GLN A 28 -7.27 -15.73 -7.27
N PRO A 29 -8.19 -16.56 -6.73
CA PRO A 29 -8.15 -17.00 -5.33
C PRO A 29 -7.04 -17.99 -4.97
N GLU A 30 -6.38 -18.59 -5.96
CA GLU A 30 -5.30 -19.56 -5.74
C GLU A 30 -4.03 -19.19 -6.52
N PRO A 31 -2.84 -19.22 -5.88
CA PRO A 31 -2.64 -19.42 -4.43
C PRO A 31 -3.18 -18.23 -3.61
N SER A 32 -3.72 -18.50 -2.42
CA SER A 32 -4.41 -17.49 -1.61
C SER A 32 -3.42 -16.59 -0.85
N LEU A 33 -3.66 -15.28 -0.87
CA LEU A 33 -2.98 -14.30 -0.03
C LEU A 33 -3.42 -14.36 1.44
N TYR A 34 -4.52 -15.06 1.74
CA TYR A 34 -5.16 -15.08 3.05
C TYR A 34 -5.39 -16.52 3.54
N PRO A 35 -4.39 -17.16 4.17
CA PRO A 35 -4.50 -18.52 4.67
C PRO A 35 -5.78 -18.67 5.52
N PRO A 36 -6.70 -19.62 5.19
CA PRO A 36 -8.03 -19.65 5.80
C PRO A 36 -8.02 -19.71 7.33
N HIS A 37 -7.04 -20.41 7.91
CA HIS A 37 -6.87 -20.57 9.35
C HIS A 37 -6.15 -19.40 10.04
N LEU A 38 -5.54 -18.48 9.28
CA LEU A 38 -4.78 -17.33 9.80
C LEU A 38 -5.22 -15.99 9.18
N LYS A 39 -6.38 -15.93 8.51
CA LYS A 39 -6.85 -14.74 7.78
C LYS A 39 -6.84 -13.46 8.62
N GLY A 40 -7.25 -13.55 9.89
CA GLY A 40 -7.21 -12.42 10.82
C GLY A 40 -5.78 -12.01 11.19
N VAL A 41 -4.94 -12.99 11.54
CA VAL A 41 -3.53 -12.77 11.93
C VAL A 41 -2.74 -12.16 10.77
N ALA A 42 -2.89 -12.71 9.56
CA ALA A 42 -2.22 -12.21 8.36
C ALA A 42 -2.56 -10.74 8.07
N ARG A 43 -3.82 -10.34 8.22
CA ARG A 43 -4.27 -8.95 8.01
C ARG A 43 -3.76 -8.00 9.08
N VAL A 44 -3.81 -8.40 10.36
CA VAL A 44 -3.28 -7.58 11.46
C VAL A 44 -1.77 -7.38 11.30
N PHE A 45 -1.06 -8.43 10.93
CA PHE A 45 0.37 -8.34 10.69
C PHE A 45 0.69 -7.44 9.49
N ALA A 46 -0.03 -7.60 8.37
CA ALA A 46 0.13 -6.72 7.20
C ALA A 46 -0.13 -5.26 7.55
N GLN A 47 -1.18 -4.96 8.32
CA GLN A 47 -1.47 -3.60 8.77
C GLN A 47 -0.35 -3.02 9.66
N TRP A 48 0.19 -3.81 10.59
CA TRP A 48 1.35 -3.40 11.38
C TRP A 48 2.58 -3.17 10.51
N ALA A 49 2.80 -4.03 9.50
CA ALA A 49 3.95 -3.95 8.61
C ALA A 49 3.89 -2.71 7.70
N ASP A 50 2.73 -2.45 7.07
CA ASP A 50 2.50 -1.29 6.20
C ASP A 50 2.47 0.04 6.96
N GLY A 51 2.19 0.01 8.27
CA GLY A 51 2.21 1.17 9.14
C GLY A 51 3.53 1.32 9.91
N THR A 52 3.64 0.60 11.02
CA THR A 52 4.68 0.80 12.02
C THR A 52 6.06 0.34 11.54
N LEU A 53 6.16 -0.86 10.93
CA LEU A 53 7.43 -1.34 10.38
C LEU A 53 7.91 -0.43 9.26
N PHE A 54 7.01 -0.08 8.32
CA PHE A 54 7.33 0.84 7.22
C PHE A 54 7.86 2.18 7.73
N ALA A 55 7.20 2.79 8.72
CA ALA A 55 7.65 4.06 9.29
C ALA A 55 9.05 3.95 9.93
N ALA A 56 9.32 2.89 10.70
CA ALA A 56 10.63 2.67 11.31
C ALA A 56 11.72 2.44 10.26
N ALA A 57 11.44 1.61 9.24
CA ALA A 57 12.36 1.33 8.16
C ALA A 57 12.65 2.59 7.32
N MET A 58 11.64 3.39 6.97
CA MET A 58 11.84 4.62 6.20
C MET A 58 12.63 5.68 6.99
N ALA A 59 12.36 5.85 8.29
CA ALA A 59 13.13 6.75 9.13
C ALA A 59 14.61 6.31 9.25
N TYR A 60 14.89 5.01 9.25
CA TYR A 60 16.26 4.49 9.17
C TYR A 60 16.89 4.72 7.78
N ASN A 61 16.16 4.38 6.71
CA ASN A 61 16.62 4.40 5.32
C ASN A 61 16.80 5.80 4.73
N LEU A 62 16.15 6.83 5.29
CA LEU A 62 16.20 8.21 4.81
C LEU A 62 17.12 9.11 5.66
N GLN A 63 17.98 8.52 6.49
CA GLN A 63 19.05 9.25 7.18
C GLN A 63 20.02 9.91 6.18
N PRO A 64 20.74 10.99 6.56
CA PRO A 64 21.50 11.82 5.63
C PRO A 64 22.40 11.04 4.66
N ARG A 65 23.19 10.09 5.17
CA ARG A 65 24.08 9.24 4.35
C ARG A 65 23.34 8.51 3.22
N ALA A 66 22.16 7.97 3.50
CA ALA A 66 21.38 7.22 2.54
C ALA A 66 20.58 8.12 1.61
N ALA A 67 20.04 9.23 2.13
CA ALA A 67 19.37 10.25 1.33
C ALA A 67 20.32 10.86 0.29
N GLU A 68 21.55 11.20 0.67
CA GLU A 68 22.58 11.69 -0.25
C GLU A 68 22.83 10.72 -1.40
N ALA A 69 22.98 9.43 -1.11
CA ALA A 69 23.18 8.41 -2.14
C ALA A 69 21.94 8.20 -3.02
N LEU A 70 20.74 8.17 -2.43
CA LEU A 70 19.47 7.98 -3.14
C LEU A 70 19.23 9.08 -4.18
N PHE A 71 19.61 10.32 -3.86
CA PHE A 71 19.41 11.48 -4.73
C PHE A 71 20.65 11.88 -5.55
N ALA A 72 21.75 11.14 -5.46
CA ALA A 72 23.03 11.50 -6.11
C ALA A 72 22.92 11.66 -7.64
N ASN A 73 22.03 10.91 -8.28
CA ASN A 73 21.82 10.93 -9.74
C ASN A 73 20.62 11.79 -10.18
N TYR A 74 20.04 12.56 -9.26
CA TYR A 74 18.90 13.44 -9.56
C TYR A 74 19.36 14.90 -9.69
N PRO A 75 18.57 15.76 -10.38
CA PRO A 75 18.87 17.18 -10.47
C PRO A 75 19.03 17.83 -9.09
N ALA A 76 19.88 18.87 -9.02
CA ALA A 76 20.01 19.69 -7.82
C ALA A 76 18.61 20.19 -7.36
N GLY A 77 18.31 20.06 -6.08
CA GLY A 77 16.99 20.39 -5.53
C GLY A 77 16.02 19.20 -5.41
N ALA A 78 16.29 18.05 -6.04
CA ALA A 78 15.37 16.92 -6.03
C ALA A 78 15.11 16.36 -4.62
N ALA A 79 16.15 16.23 -3.80
CA ALA A 79 16.00 15.79 -2.41
C ALA A 79 15.14 16.77 -1.58
N GLN A 80 15.33 18.08 -1.78
CA GLN A 80 14.55 19.12 -1.11
C GLN A 80 13.09 19.10 -1.57
N ALA A 81 12.84 18.96 -2.87
CA ALA A 81 11.50 18.86 -3.45
C ALA A 81 10.77 17.61 -2.94
N PHE A 82 11.45 16.45 -2.92
CA PHE A 82 10.92 15.22 -2.36
C PHE A 82 10.57 15.38 -0.88
N SER A 83 11.48 15.95 -0.09
CA SER A 83 11.27 16.19 1.34
C SER A 83 10.09 17.14 1.60
N ALA A 84 9.96 18.21 0.80
CA ALA A 84 8.85 19.15 0.89
C ALA A 84 7.52 18.48 0.54
N ASP A 85 7.49 17.68 -0.53
CA ASP A 85 6.31 16.93 -0.94
C ASP A 85 5.85 15.94 0.15
N ARG A 86 6.77 15.17 0.72
CA ARG A 86 6.45 14.22 1.81
C ARG A 86 5.95 14.90 3.07
N ARG A 87 6.48 16.08 3.42
CA ARG A 87 5.94 16.90 4.50
C ARG A 87 4.51 17.37 4.18
N ALA A 88 4.25 17.84 2.96
CA ALA A 88 2.92 18.26 2.55
C ALA A 88 1.91 17.10 2.54
N MET A 89 2.37 15.86 2.31
CA MET A 89 1.54 14.66 2.42
C MET A 89 1.28 14.21 3.87
N GLY A 90 1.86 14.83 4.89
CA GLY A 90 1.67 14.44 6.29
C GLY A 90 2.55 13.26 6.75
N MET A 91 3.68 13.01 6.08
CA MET A 91 4.61 11.94 6.50
C MET A 91 5.04 12.16 7.96
N ALA A 92 4.90 11.14 8.81
CA ALA A 92 5.45 11.17 10.15
C ALA A 92 6.99 11.21 10.09
N HIS A 93 7.62 11.90 11.04
CA HIS A 93 9.08 12.00 11.14
C HIS A 93 9.55 11.42 12.49
N PRO A 94 9.56 10.08 12.65
CA PRO A 94 10.12 9.46 13.84
C PRO A 94 11.57 9.91 14.06
N ASN A 95 11.99 9.99 15.33
CA ASN A 95 13.39 10.19 15.64
C ASN A 95 14.21 9.03 15.02
N PRO A 96 15.26 9.30 14.21
CA PRO A 96 16.01 8.24 13.53
C PRO A 96 16.66 7.23 14.48
N GLN A 97 17.08 7.64 15.68
CA GLN A 97 17.72 6.75 16.66
C GLN A 97 16.71 5.77 17.23
N ASP A 98 15.53 6.25 17.64
CA ASP A 98 14.43 5.42 18.13
C ASP A 98 13.91 4.49 17.02
N ALA A 99 13.76 5.01 15.81
CA ALA A 99 13.36 4.22 14.65
C ALA A 99 14.37 3.11 14.33
N THR A 100 15.67 3.39 14.43
CA THR A 100 16.73 2.39 14.23
C THR A 100 16.63 1.26 15.28
N ALA A 101 16.44 1.62 16.55
CA ALA A 101 16.29 0.64 17.63
C ALA A 101 15.02 -0.21 17.47
N ALA A 102 13.91 0.41 17.09
CA ALA A 102 12.65 -0.26 16.78
C ALA A 102 12.83 -1.20 15.58
N TYR A 103 13.45 -0.73 14.50
CA TYR A 103 13.66 -1.53 13.29
C TYR A 103 14.50 -2.78 13.55
N ARG A 104 15.62 -2.65 14.30
CA ARG A 104 16.39 -3.82 14.76
C ARG A 104 15.55 -4.81 15.56
N SER A 105 14.65 -4.32 16.41
CA SER A 105 13.77 -5.16 17.21
C SER A 105 12.73 -5.88 16.36
N TYR A 106 12.18 -5.21 15.34
CA TYR A 106 11.25 -5.80 14.41
C TYR A 106 11.90 -6.85 13.51
N LEU A 107 13.13 -6.59 13.03
CA LEU A 107 13.91 -7.57 12.29
C LEU A 107 14.13 -8.85 13.09
N ARG A 108 14.45 -8.75 14.39
CA ARG A 108 14.56 -9.94 15.27
C ARG A 108 13.24 -10.70 15.40
N ARG A 109 12.10 -10.01 15.49
CA ARG A 109 10.79 -10.67 15.53
C ARG A 109 10.50 -11.41 14.23
N ILE A 110 10.79 -10.78 13.09
CA ILE A 110 10.65 -11.39 11.77
C ILE A 110 11.57 -12.61 11.66
N ALA A 111 12.83 -12.48 12.06
CA ALA A 111 13.81 -13.56 12.07
C ALA A 111 13.27 -14.81 12.80
N ASN A 112 12.74 -14.65 14.01
CA ASN A 112 12.20 -15.77 14.78
C ASN A 112 11.07 -16.52 14.03
N MET A 113 10.23 -15.82 13.26
CA MET A 113 9.15 -16.47 12.49
C MET A 113 9.70 -17.21 11.26
N VAL A 114 10.64 -16.60 10.54
CA VAL A 114 11.19 -17.16 9.29
C VAL A 114 12.32 -18.17 9.51
N GLU A 115 12.76 -18.34 10.75
CA GLU A 115 13.63 -19.44 11.19
C GLU A 115 12.83 -20.74 11.40
N GLU A 116 11.55 -20.64 11.77
CA GLU A 116 10.67 -21.80 11.99
C GLU A 116 9.90 -22.21 10.73
N HIS A 117 9.73 -21.29 9.78
CA HIS A 117 8.88 -21.46 8.60
C HIS A 117 9.50 -20.85 7.34
N ASP A 118 9.15 -21.39 6.16
CA ASP A 118 9.63 -20.85 4.89
C ASP A 118 9.16 -19.40 4.65
N PHE A 119 7.93 -19.10 5.07
CA PHE A 119 7.29 -17.78 5.07
C PHE A 119 6.73 -17.46 6.46
N LEU A 120 6.32 -16.22 6.70
CA LEU A 120 5.96 -15.73 8.05
C LEU A 120 4.95 -16.61 8.79
N PHE A 121 4.00 -17.21 8.07
CA PHE A 121 2.90 -17.97 8.63
C PHE A 121 2.74 -19.37 8.04
N GLY A 122 3.82 -19.95 7.49
CA GLY A 122 3.83 -21.34 7.03
C GLY A 122 4.68 -21.57 5.78
N ALA A 123 4.28 -22.56 4.99
CA ALA A 123 5.01 -23.00 3.79
C ALA A 123 4.70 -22.18 2.53
N GLU A 124 3.63 -21.37 2.54
CA GLU A 124 3.23 -20.51 1.42
C GLU A 124 3.26 -19.03 1.83
N PRO A 125 3.64 -18.12 0.93
CA PRO A 125 3.64 -16.68 1.21
C PRO A 125 2.20 -16.17 1.35
N CYS A 126 1.98 -15.22 2.25
CA CYS A 126 0.69 -14.56 2.40
C CYS A 126 0.83 -13.03 2.39
N VAL A 127 -0.28 -12.31 2.51
CA VAL A 127 -0.29 -10.83 2.54
C VAL A 127 0.68 -10.22 3.55
N ALA A 128 0.90 -10.91 4.69
CA ALA A 128 1.81 -10.47 5.73
C ALA A 128 3.26 -10.44 5.25
N ASP A 129 3.66 -11.42 4.44
CA ASP A 129 4.99 -11.52 3.88
C ASP A 129 5.28 -10.34 2.95
N PHE A 130 4.37 -10.05 2.03
CA PHE A 130 4.52 -8.95 1.07
C PHE A 130 4.55 -7.59 1.77
N ALA A 131 3.70 -7.38 2.78
CA ALA A 131 3.67 -6.16 3.58
C ALA A 131 4.95 -5.96 4.41
N ALA A 132 5.53 -7.04 4.94
CA ALA A 132 6.81 -6.97 5.66
C ALA A 132 8.01 -6.83 4.71
N TYR A 133 7.90 -7.33 3.49
CA TYR A 133 9.00 -7.37 2.53
C TYR A 133 9.36 -6.01 1.96
N HIS A 134 8.38 -5.21 1.51
CA HIS A 134 8.68 -3.96 0.80
C HIS A 134 9.52 -2.93 1.58
N PRO A 135 9.37 -2.71 2.91
CA PRO A 135 10.26 -1.78 3.62
C PRO A 135 11.69 -2.30 3.70
N LEU A 136 11.87 -3.62 3.81
CA LEU A 136 13.17 -4.29 3.86
C LEU A 136 13.83 -4.33 2.48
N TRP A 137 13.03 -4.55 1.42
CA TRP A 137 13.46 -4.45 0.04
C TRP A 137 14.05 -3.07 -0.26
N PHE A 138 13.42 -2.00 0.23
CA PHE A 138 13.98 -0.65 0.11
C PHE A 138 15.35 -0.54 0.79
N THR A 139 15.49 -1.06 2.01
CA THR A 139 16.79 -1.09 2.73
C THR A 139 17.84 -1.82 1.90
N ARG A 140 17.52 -3.00 1.35
CA ARG A 140 18.48 -3.86 0.64
C ARG A 140 18.83 -3.34 -0.76
N HIS A 141 17.86 -2.81 -1.51
CA HIS A 141 18.01 -2.53 -2.94
C HIS A 141 18.04 -1.04 -3.28
N CYS A 142 17.26 -0.21 -2.59
CA CYS A 142 17.28 1.24 -2.84
C CYS A 142 18.41 1.92 -2.08
N VAL A 143 18.71 1.45 -0.87
CA VAL A 143 19.79 1.99 -0.04
C VAL A 143 20.75 0.91 0.49
N PRO A 144 21.44 0.15 -0.39
CA PRO A 144 22.31 -0.96 0.01
C PRO A 144 23.43 -0.62 1.01
N MET A 145 23.88 0.64 1.08
CA MET A 145 24.86 1.11 2.07
C MET A 145 24.35 1.09 3.52
N MET A 146 23.03 0.94 3.71
CA MET A 146 22.35 0.80 5.00
C MET A 146 21.93 -0.67 5.25
N ALA A 147 22.24 -1.60 4.35
CA ALA A 147 21.77 -2.98 4.46
C ALA A 147 22.50 -3.80 5.53
N ASP A 148 23.58 -3.27 6.11
CA ASP A 148 24.33 -3.86 7.21
C ASP A 148 23.49 -4.07 8.48
N ILE A 149 22.37 -3.35 8.63
CA ILE A 149 21.38 -3.62 9.69
C ILE A 149 20.80 -5.04 9.63
N LEU A 150 20.69 -5.62 8.43
CA LEU A 150 20.12 -6.96 8.20
C LEU A 150 21.09 -8.09 8.57
N ASN A 151 22.39 -7.80 8.70
CA ASN A 151 23.42 -8.80 9.05
C ASN A 151 23.20 -9.44 10.43
N ALA A 152 22.46 -8.77 11.32
CA ALA A 152 22.11 -9.29 12.63
C ALA A 152 21.02 -10.39 12.58
N THR A 153 20.37 -10.56 11.43
CA THR A 153 19.22 -11.47 11.24
C THR A 153 19.33 -12.16 9.87
N PRO A 154 20.30 -13.06 9.65
CA PRO A 154 20.57 -13.66 8.34
C PRO A 154 19.39 -14.45 7.77
N ALA A 155 18.57 -15.10 8.61
CA ALA A 155 17.35 -15.79 8.17
C ALA A 155 16.35 -14.85 7.43
N VAL A 156 16.35 -13.56 7.78
CA VAL A 156 15.53 -12.56 7.07
C VAL A 156 16.04 -12.35 5.65
N LEU A 157 17.36 -12.38 5.40
CA LEU A 157 17.91 -12.24 4.05
C LEU A 157 17.51 -13.44 3.18
N GLU A 158 17.57 -14.65 3.73
CA GLU A 158 17.15 -15.87 3.03
C GLU A 158 15.65 -15.85 2.72
N TRP A 159 14.82 -15.43 3.67
CA TRP A 159 13.38 -15.22 3.45
C TRP A 159 13.09 -14.16 2.39
N MET A 160 13.82 -13.03 2.39
CA MET A 160 13.72 -12.02 1.35
C MET A 160 14.09 -12.58 -0.04
N ASP A 161 15.08 -13.47 -0.11
CA ASP A 161 15.48 -14.11 -1.37
C ASP A 161 14.38 -15.07 -1.87
N ARG A 162 13.72 -15.82 -0.97
CA ARG A 162 12.55 -16.65 -1.32
C ARG A 162 11.41 -15.82 -1.89
N LEU A 163 11.08 -14.68 -1.28
CA LEU A 163 10.05 -13.77 -1.79
C LEU A 163 10.44 -13.14 -3.12
N ALA A 164 11.70 -12.73 -3.29
CA ALA A 164 12.20 -12.18 -4.54
C ALA A 164 12.09 -13.19 -5.70
N ALA A 165 12.30 -14.49 -5.40
CA ALA A 165 12.22 -15.57 -6.38
C ALA A 165 10.80 -15.81 -6.94
N LEU A 166 9.75 -15.34 -6.27
CA LEU A 166 8.38 -15.38 -6.80
C LEU A 166 8.20 -14.54 -8.07
N GLY A 167 9.06 -13.52 -8.25
CA GLY A 167 9.03 -12.64 -9.41
C GLY A 167 7.82 -11.69 -9.43
N GLN A 168 7.61 -11.06 -10.57
CA GLN A 168 6.56 -10.03 -10.76
C GLN A 168 5.54 -10.41 -11.84
N GLY A 169 5.55 -11.69 -12.26
CA GLY A 169 4.75 -12.17 -13.39
C GLY A 169 5.14 -11.52 -14.72
N ARG A 170 4.19 -11.46 -15.65
CA ARG A 170 4.36 -10.84 -16.97
C ARG A 170 3.75 -9.45 -16.96
N ALA A 171 4.58 -8.44 -17.21
CA ALA A 171 4.16 -7.05 -17.35
C ALA A 171 4.58 -6.49 -18.72
N GLU A 172 3.73 -5.64 -19.29
CA GLU A 172 4.03 -4.87 -20.49
C GLU A 172 3.90 -3.38 -20.16
N LYS A 173 4.70 -2.54 -20.83
CA LYS A 173 4.61 -1.09 -20.63
C LYS A 173 3.27 -0.59 -21.18
N PHE A 174 2.58 0.21 -20.39
CA PHE A 174 1.33 0.84 -20.76
C PHE A 174 1.41 2.34 -20.50
N SER A 175 1.04 3.16 -21.48
CA SER A 175 1.19 4.61 -21.32
C SER A 175 0.07 5.18 -20.45
N ALA A 176 0.35 6.28 -19.75
CA ALA A 176 -0.68 6.98 -18.97
C ALA A 176 -1.83 7.47 -19.86
N GLN A 177 -1.55 7.83 -21.11
CA GLN A 177 -2.59 8.28 -22.04
C GLN A 177 -3.49 7.13 -22.47
N ASP A 178 -2.92 5.95 -22.76
CA ASP A 178 -3.70 4.76 -23.10
C ASP A 178 -4.56 4.30 -21.91
N ALA A 179 -4.03 4.38 -20.69
CA ALA A 179 -4.78 4.09 -19.46
C ALA A 179 -6.02 5.00 -19.29
N ILE A 180 -5.87 6.29 -19.57
CA ILE A 180 -6.99 7.25 -19.56
C ILE A 180 -7.99 6.94 -20.69
N THR A 181 -7.50 6.60 -21.88
CA THR A 181 -8.36 6.22 -23.01
C THR A 181 -9.16 4.94 -22.72
N VAL A 182 -8.55 3.93 -22.07
CA VAL A 182 -9.25 2.72 -21.64
C VAL A 182 -10.33 3.05 -20.62
N ALA A 183 -10.04 3.88 -19.63
CA ALA A 183 -11.04 4.31 -18.65
C ALA A 183 -12.23 5.03 -19.34
N ALA A 184 -11.93 5.99 -20.23
CA ALA A 184 -12.94 6.77 -20.94
C ALA A 184 -13.84 5.92 -21.86
N GLY A 185 -13.30 4.83 -22.40
CA GLY A 185 -14.04 3.89 -23.25
C GLY A 185 -14.73 2.75 -22.49
N ALA A 186 -14.53 2.64 -21.17
CA ALA A 186 -15.10 1.59 -20.33
C ALA A 186 -16.33 2.10 -19.57
N VAL A 187 -17.18 1.15 -19.15
CA VAL A 187 -18.28 1.41 -18.23
C VAL A 187 -17.87 0.87 -16.86
N PRO A 188 -17.98 1.65 -15.77
CA PRO A 188 -17.71 1.15 -14.43
C PRO A 188 -18.53 -0.11 -14.12
N GLN A 189 -17.91 -1.09 -13.46
CA GLN A 189 -18.55 -2.38 -13.20
C GLN A 189 -19.81 -2.20 -12.34
N PRO A 190 -20.89 -2.95 -12.63
CA PRO A 190 -22.07 -2.93 -11.78
C PRO A 190 -21.71 -3.43 -10.38
N LEU A 191 -22.13 -2.70 -9.36
CA LEU A 191 -21.86 -3.10 -7.99
C LEU A 191 -22.80 -4.26 -7.61
N PRO A 192 -22.26 -5.41 -7.18
CA PRO A 192 -23.11 -6.52 -6.75
C PRO A 192 -23.93 -6.10 -5.52
N PRO A 193 -25.09 -6.73 -5.26
CA PRO A 193 -25.85 -6.48 -4.05
C PRO A 193 -24.98 -6.72 -2.82
N GLN A 194 -24.76 -5.67 -2.02
CA GLN A 194 -24.01 -5.73 -0.78
C GLN A 194 -24.77 -5.05 0.34
N VAL A 195 -24.53 -5.49 1.57
CA VAL A 195 -25.08 -4.84 2.75
C VAL A 195 -24.47 -3.43 2.83
N PHE A 196 -25.34 -2.43 2.76
CA PHE A 196 -24.97 -1.05 3.03
C PHE A 196 -24.73 -0.89 4.54
N GLN A 197 -23.48 -0.63 4.91
CA GLN A 197 -23.05 -0.42 6.30
C GLN A 197 -22.84 1.07 6.55
N ASP A 198 -23.87 1.70 7.11
CA ASP A 198 -23.87 3.14 7.41
C ASP A 198 -23.53 3.42 8.87
N GLU A 199 -22.26 3.76 9.11
CA GLU A 199 -21.78 4.23 10.41
C GLU A 199 -21.74 5.77 10.51
N HIS A 200 -22.11 6.47 9.43
CA HIS A 200 -21.92 7.92 9.30
C HIS A 200 -23.25 8.69 9.21
N GLY A 201 -24.38 8.00 9.01
CA GLY A 201 -25.66 8.61 8.69
C GLY A 201 -25.67 9.24 7.30
N ILE A 202 -24.89 8.72 6.36
CA ILE A 202 -24.74 9.26 5.00
C ILE A 202 -25.33 8.27 4.00
N ALA A 203 -26.50 8.60 3.46
CA ALA A 203 -27.19 7.75 2.49
C ALA A 203 -26.38 7.55 1.19
N LEU A 204 -26.55 6.38 0.55
CA LEU A 204 -26.07 6.16 -0.81
C LEU A 204 -26.65 7.21 -1.78
N GLY A 205 -25.86 7.62 -2.77
CA GLY A 205 -26.15 8.71 -3.68
C GLY A 205 -25.74 10.09 -3.16
N SER A 206 -25.38 10.23 -1.87
CA SER A 206 -24.89 11.50 -1.32
C SER A 206 -23.53 11.88 -1.91
N ARG A 207 -23.28 13.19 -2.06
CA ARG A 207 -21.94 13.71 -2.37
C ARG A 207 -21.07 13.59 -1.12
N VAL A 208 -19.90 12.98 -1.27
CA VAL A 208 -18.97 12.71 -0.17
C VAL A 208 -17.54 12.98 -0.58
N ARG A 209 -16.67 13.08 0.42
CA ARG A 209 -15.21 13.14 0.27
C ARG A 209 -14.59 11.97 1.03
N ILE A 210 -13.63 11.30 0.40
CA ILE A 210 -12.81 10.26 1.04
C ILE A 210 -11.34 10.68 0.98
N ALA A 211 -10.67 10.68 2.13
CA ALA A 211 -9.25 10.96 2.25
C ALA A 211 -8.56 9.89 3.10
N ALA A 212 -7.28 9.64 2.86
CA ALA A 212 -6.49 8.84 3.78
C ALA A 212 -6.39 9.54 5.15
N GLU A 213 -6.33 8.78 6.24
CA GLU A 213 -6.33 9.31 7.61
C GLU A 213 -5.06 10.11 7.95
N SER A 214 -3.90 9.65 7.51
CA SER A 214 -2.61 10.13 8.04
C SER A 214 -1.59 10.56 6.98
N PHE A 215 -1.58 9.93 5.80
CA PHE A 215 -0.61 10.21 4.75
C PHE A 215 -1.30 10.29 3.38
N GLY A 216 -1.05 11.38 2.64
CA GLY A 216 -1.74 11.65 1.37
C GLY A 216 -3.22 11.98 1.58
N THR A 217 -3.48 12.97 2.43
CA THR A 217 -4.81 13.37 2.94
C THR A 217 -5.65 14.16 1.92
N GLU A 218 -5.24 14.20 0.65
CA GLU A 218 -5.99 14.89 -0.39
C GLU A 218 -7.32 14.17 -0.65
N PRO A 219 -8.46 14.86 -0.46
CA PRO A 219 -9.75 14.25 -0.61
C PRO A 219 -10.02 13.86 -2.06
N THR A 220 -10.74 12.75 -2.21
CA THR A 220 -11.35 12.34 -3.47
C THR A 220 -12.85 12.49 -3.31
N GLU A 221 -13.45 13.34 -4.13
CA GLU A 221 -14.89 13.64 -4.06
C GLU A 221 -15.68 12.88 -5.11
N GLY A 222 -16.89 12.45 -4.76
CA GLY A 222 -17.78 11.70 -5.65
C GLY A 222 -19.14 11.44 -5.02
N LEU A 223 -20.00 10.70 -5.73
CA LEU A 223 -21.26 10.20 -5.20
C LEU A 223 -21.01 8.85 -4.51
N LEU A 224 -21.46 8.67 -3.28
CA LEU A 224 -21.29 7.42 -2.54
C LEU A 224 -22.20 6.33 -3.15
N LEU A 225 -21.63 5.37 -3.86
CA LEU A 225 -22.40 4.26 -4.46
C LEU A 225 -22.45 3.02 -3.57
N ALA A 226 -21.39 2.77 -2.80
CA ALA A 226 -21.36 1.69 -1.83
C ALA A 226 -20.55 2.07 -0.60
N ALA A 227 -21.01 1.59 0.55
CA ALA A 227 -20.26 1.53 1.78
C ALA A 227 -20.45 0.13 2.36
N THR A 228 -19.53 -0.78 2.02
CA THR A 228 -19.58 -2.21 2.38
C THR A 228 -18.86 -2.44 3.70
N ARG A 229 -18.75 -3.66 4.25
CA ARG A 229 -17.91 -3.86 5.44
C ARG A 229 -16.41 -3.59 5.21
N MET A 230 -15.94 -3.68 3.97
CA MET A 230 -14.50 -3.66 3.64
C MET A 230 -14.06 -2.36 2.97
N HIS A 231 -14.91 -1.75 2.14
CA HIS A 231 -14.52 -0.63 1.29
C HIS A 231 -15.69 0.31 0.97
N TYR A 232 -15.34 1.50 0.52
CA TYR A 232 -16.24 2.49 -0.07
C TYR A 232 -16.07 2.52 -1.59
N THR A 233 -17.13 2.87 -2.32
CA THR A 233 -17.10 3.13 -3.76
C THR A 233 -17.72 4.48 -4.07
N LEU A 234 -16.98 5.32 -4.81
CA LEU A 234 -17.44 6.61 -5.30
C LEU A 234 -17.68 6.59 -6.81
N ALA A 235 -18.82 7.09 -7.27
CA ALA A 235 -18.99 7.51 -8.66
C ALA A 235 -18.37 8.89 -8.89
N ARG A 236 -17.59 9.02 -9.96
CA ARG A 236 -16.98 10.27 -10.40
C ARG A 236 -17.07 10.39 -11.91
N SER A 237 -17.10 11.62 -12.39
CA SER A 237 -16.97 11.91 -13.83
C SER A 237 -15.79 12.84 -14.01
N ASP A 238 -14.94 12.54 -14.98
CA ASP A 238 -13.77 13.31 -15.35
C ASP A 238 -13.80 13.60 -16.85
N ALA A 239 -13.44 14.83 -17.24
CA ALA A 239 -13.53 15.27 -18.63
C ALA A 239 -12.64 14.45 -19.60
N ARG A 240 -11.59 13.80 -19.09
CA ARG A 240 -10.65 13.01 -19.90
C ARG A 240 -10.88 11.51 -19.73
N ALA A 241 -11.26 11.07 -18.53
CA ALA A 241 -11.38 9.66 -18.18
C ALA A 241 -12.82 9.12 -18.16
N GLY A 242 -13.83 9.96 -18.43
CA GLY A 242 -15.24 9.55 -18.44
C GLY A 242 -15.79 9.28 -17.04
N ASP A 243 -16.77 8.38 -16.97
CA ASP A 243 -17.37 7.96 -15.71
C ASP A 243 -16.54 6.85 -15.07
N LEU A 244 -16.26 6.99 -13.78
CA LEU A 244 -15.37 6.14 -13.02
C LEU A 244 -16.04 5.67 -11.72
N HIS A 245 -15.69 4.46 -11.31
CA HIS A 245 -15.78 4.06 -9.90
C HIS A 245 -14.40 4.17 -9.25
N VAL A 246 -14.33 4.79 -8.09
CA VAL A 246 -13.11 4.87 -7.28
C VAL A 246 -13.35 4.22 -5.94
N HIS A 247 -12.51 3.23 -5.60
CA HIS A 247 -12.69 2.37 -4.44
C HIS A 247 -11.59 2.61 -3.41
N PHE A 248 -11.97 2.65 -2.14
CA PHE A 248 -11.07 2.86 -1.01
C PHE A 248 -11.37 1.84 0.10
N PRO A 249 -10.37 1.19 0.71
CA PRO A 249 -10.64 0.38 1.90
C PRO A 249 -11.16 1.27 3.02
N ARG A 250 -11.90 0.70 3.97
CA ARG A 250 -12.37 1.45 5.14
C ARG A 250 -11.23 1.82 6.09
N ILE A 251 -10.38 0.84 6.39
CA ILE A 251 -9.29 1.01 7.33
C ILE A 251 -8.27 1.98 6.73
N GLY A 252 -7.97 3.06 7.46
CA GLY A 252 -7.03 4.10 7.04
C GLY A 252 -7.62 5.20 6.15
N TYR A 253 -8.95 5.23 5.97
CA TYR A 253 -9.64 6.26 5.18
C TYR A 253 -10.84 6.83 5.91
N VAL A 254 -10.99 8.16 5.80
CA VAL A 254 -12.08 8.92 6.41
C VAL A 254 -13.12 9.26 5.35
N LEU A 255 -14.37 8.84 5.58
CA LEU A 255 -15.54 9.27 4.83
C LEU A 255 -16.17 10.49 5.50
N ARG A 256 -16.48 11.53 4.71
CA ARG A 256 -17.23 12.71 5.15
C ARG A 256 -18.26 13.12 4.12
N ALA A 257 -19.35 13.73 4.57
CA ALA A 257 -20.22 14.49 3.67
C ALA A 257 -19.40 15.58 2.97
N ALA A 258 -19.70 15.83 1.70
CA ALA A 258 -19.17 17.01 1.03
C ALA A 258 -20.02 18.22 1.42
N ASP A 259 -19.35 19.35 1.65
CA ASP A 259 -20.00 20.65 1.87
C ASP A 259 -20.77 21.10 0.61
#